data_AF-A0A8X7NMD5-F1
#
_entry.id   AF-A0A8X7NMD5-F1
#
_cell.length_a   1.000
_cell.length_b   1.000
_cell.length_c   1.000
_cell.angle_alpha   90.00
_cell.angle_beta   90.00
_cell.angle_gamma   90.00
#
_symmetry.space_group_name_H-M   'P 1'
#
loop_
_entity.id
_entity.type
_entity.pdbx_description
1 polymer ?
#
loop_
_entity_poly.entity_id
_entity_poly.type
_entity_poly.pdbx_seq_one_letter_code
_entity_poly.pdbx_strand_id
1 'polypeptide(L)'
;MFFVTIILVSLTTIYVVLKILNYLKTVPDLYLLQQSYPDTTRLPNESPIYHSTKSPTGLRLGLDIRYDHYKIRRGNCNDIWEIAMKNGGSRGIYVGDEFVEFATINYYISQSQEQCDAINIPVDYQIDGHWVIVVLIGLVKQIPLQFYDKQEPSTGKSISQIKLPHAQQLHEFNNVYTADKDKGITIKFDKSVKLGIDVVVDFTQLNLISAVASSIKHLPVDYTNKSITIVSSPDFAGVSNTIVKLLMALVCQMKVHIKEKAPTFETDITTLPESKATLTDLAWKQNIKLYFLGLGIFSSEKLVYVYSPASHPQLTSSQLNHLRIVTDSHVIREYYTYNIFGPILTTDYYEYRTYTRQFGVIPQSLEMKVNNLDANGIGSLLVRGYTIGKSTNYLNGKEQEQEQNENSNGDGFMPVNIRGKWGTDGCLYLI
;
A
#
# COMPACT_ATOMS: atom_id res chain seq x y z
N MET A 1 -0.47 -48.69 -40.56
CA MET A 1 0.05 -48.95 -39.20
C MET A 1 1.06 -47.88 -38.77
N PHE A 2 2.15 -47.64 -39.53
CA PHE A 2 3.17 -46.62 -39.24
C PHE A 2 2.62 -45.20 -38.96
N PHE A 3 1.73 -44.69 -39.82
CA PHE A 3 1.10 -43.37 -39.62
C PHE A 3 0.27 -43.28 -38.34
N VAL A 4 -0.44 -44.35 -37.97
CA VAL A 4 -1.24 -44.40 -36.73
C VAL A 4 -0.32 -44.37 -35.52
N THR A 5 0.81 -45.10 -35.56
CA THR A 5 1.81 -45.09 -34.49
C THR A 5 2.43 -43.70 -34.32
N ILE A 6 2.79 -43.00 -35.40
CA ILE A 6 3.33 -41.64 -35.33
C ILE A 6 2.32 -40.70 -34.67
N ILE A 7 1.07 -40.72 -35.12
CA ILE A 7 0.01 -39.86 -34.56
C ILE A 7 -0.16 -40.14 -33.06
N LEU A 8 -0.19 -41.42 -32.66
CA LEU A 8 -0.41 -41.83 -31.27
C LEU A 8 0.76 -41.42 -30.38
N VAL A 9 2.00 -41.54 -30.86
CA VAL A 9 3.21 -41.05 -30.16
C VAL A 9 3.18 -39.53 -30.04
N SER A 10 2.84 -38.79 -31.11
CA SER A 10 2.73 -37.33 -31.07
C SER A 10 1.66 -36.86 -30.08
N LEU A 11 0.46 -37.46 -30.09
CA LEU A 11 -0.61 -37.12 -29.14
C LEU A 11 -0.21 -37.44 -27.70
N THR A 12 0.44 -38.59 -27.47
CA THR A 12 0.94 -38.97 -26.14
C THR A 12 2.00 -37.99 -25.65
N THR A 13 2.92 -37.60 -26.53
CA THR A 13 3.97 -36.61 -26.21
C THR A 13 3.34 -35.25 -25.87
N ILE A 14 2.40 -34.77 -26.68
CA ILE A 14 1.67 -33.53 -26.41
C ILE A 14 0.94 -33.61 -25.07
N TYR A 15 0.22 -34.71 -24.80
CA TYR A 15 -0.50 -34.91 -23.54
C TYR A 15 0.44 -34.90 -22.32
N VAL A 16 1.58 -35.60 -22.39
CA VAL A 16 2.59 -35.62 -21.33
C VAL A 16 3.18 -34.22 -21.12
N VAL A 17 3.52 -33.51 -22.19
CA VAL A 17 4.03 -32.13 -22.11
C VAL A 17 3.00 -31.20 -21.46
N LEU A 18 1.73 -31.26 -21.88
CA LEU A 18 0.66 -30.45 -21.27
C LEU A 18 0.45 -30.78 -19.79
N LYS A 19 0.54 -32.07 -19.40
CA LYS A 19 0.48 -32.49 -18.00
C LYS A 19 1.66 -31.94 -17.19
N ILE A 20 2.87 -31.99 -17.73
CA ILE A 20 4.07 -31.43 -17.09
C ILE A 20 3.92 -29.92 -16.94
N LEU A 21 3.55 -29.19 -17.99
CA LEU A 21 3.35 -27.74 -17.93
C LEU A 21 2.30 -27.36 -16.88
N ASN A 22 1.19 -28.09 -16.81
CA ASN A 22 0.17 -27.85 -15.80
C ASN A 22 0.66 -28.15 -14.37
N TYR A 23 1.50 -29.17 -14.18
CA TYR A 23 2.13 -29.47 -12.90
C TYR A 23 3.14 -28.40 -12.45
N LEU A 24 3.82 -27.77 -13.40
CA LEU A 24 4.81 -26.72 -13.13
C LEU A 24 4.19 -25.34 -12.88
N LYS A 25 2.88 -25.17 -13.06
CA LYS A 25 2.20 -23.90 -12.76
C LYS A 25 2.31 -23.59 -11.28
N THR A 26 2.58 -22.32 -10.97
CA THR A 26 2.70 -21.86 -9.59
C THR A 26 1.35 -21.83 -8.88
N VAL A 27 0.27 -21.55 -9.62
CA VAL A 27 -1.11 -21.62 -9.14
C VAL A 27 -2.04 -22.27 -10.16
N PRO A 28 -3.12 -22.95 -9.72
CA PRO A 28 -4.13 -23.46 -10.63
C PRO A 28 -4.90 -22.31 -11.29
N ASP A 29 -5.37 -22.51 -12.53
CA ASP A 29 -6.12 -21.48 -13.27
C ASP A 29 -7.38 -21.01 -12.52
N LEU A 30 -7.98 -21.89 -11.72
CA LEU A 30 -9.14 -21.58 -10.89
C LEU A 30 -8.87 -20.48 -9.85
N TYR A 31 -7.63 -20.34 -9.37
CA TYR A 31 -7.27 -19.32 -8.39
C TYR A 31 -7.50 -17.90 -8.94
N LEU A 32 -7.27 -17.69 -10.24
CA LEU A 32 -7.43 -16.38 -10.88
C LEU A 32 -8.86 -16.12 -11.37
N LEU A 33 -9.77 -17.09 -11.25
CA LEU A 33 -11.18 -16.94 -11.68
C LEU A 33 -12.04 -16.17 -10.67
N GLN A 34 -11.60 -16.03 -9.42
CA GLN A 34 -12.32 -15.25 -8.42
C GLN A 34 -11.34 -14.64 -7.41
N GLN A 35 -10.93 -13.40 -7.67
CA GLN A 35 -9.95 -12.71 -6.83
C GLN A 35 -10.56 -11.79 -5.77
N SER A 36 -11.87 -11.50 -5.89
CA SER A 36 -12.70 -10.89 -4.86
C SER A 36 -14.04 -11.62 -4.79
N TYR A 37 -14.68 -11.69 -3.63
CA TYR A 37 -15.98 -12.34 -3.51
C TYR A 37 -17.11 -11.31 -3.36
N PRO A 38 -18.21 -11.44 -4.12
CA PRO A 38 -19.38 -10.59 -3.99
C PRO A 38 -20.31 -11.07 -2.88
N ASP A 39 -20.94 -10.14 -2.18
CA ASP A 39 -22.08 -10.40 -1.30
C ASP A 39 -23.33 -10.79 -2.10
N THR A 40 -24.25 -11.47 -1.43
CA THR A 40 -25.50 -11.96 -2.01
C THR A 40 -26.56 -10.85 -2.18
N THR A 41 -26.40 -9.73 -1.48
CA THR A 41 -27.37 -8.62 -1.45
C THR A 41 -26.84 -7.40 -2.18
N ARG A 42 -27.71 -6.74 -2.95
CA ARG A 42 -27.42 -5.44 -3.60
C ARG A 42 -28.69 -4.60 -3.71
N LEU A 43 -28.52 -3.29 -3.72
CA LEU A 43 -29.60 -2.35 -4.03
C LEU A 43 -29.80 -2.23 -5.56
N PRO A 44 -30.98 -1.75 -6.02
CA PRO A 44 -31.18 -1.40 -7.42
C PRO A 44 -30.13 -0.39 -7.89
N ASN A 45 -29.65 -0.54 -9.13
CA ASN A 45 -28.62 0.32 -9.75
C ASN A 45 -27.24 0.31 -9.07
N GLU A 46 -26.94 -0.68 -8.23
CA GLU A 46 -25.63 -0.91 -7.63
C GLU A 46 -25.09 -2.32 -7.93
N SER A 47 -23.76 -2.47 -7.90
CA SER A 47 -23.13 -3.79 -7.86
C SER A 47 -23.30 -4.42 -6.48
N PRO A 48 -23.10 -5.74 -6.34
CA PRO A 48 -22.81 -6.33 -5.03
C PRO A 48 -21.67 -5.61 -4.31
N ILE A 49 -21.63 -5.73 -2.99
CA ILE A 49 -20.46 -5.37 -2.19
C ILE A 49 -19.43 -6.46 -2.40
N TYR A 50 -18.21 -6.08 -2.76
CA TYR A 50 -17.10 -6.99 -2.94
C TYR A 50 -16.15 -6.90 -1.76
N HIS A 51 -15.55 -8.05 -1.45
CA HIS A 51 -14.61 -8.25 -0.36
C HIS A 51 -13.33 -8.92 -0.83
N SER A 52 -12.26 -8.72 -0.08
CA SER A 52 -10.99 -9.41 -0.30
C SER A 52 -11.10 -10.89 0.03
N THR A 53 -10.72 -11.78 -0.90
CA THR A 53 -10.62 -13.24 -0.64
C THR A 53 -9.64 -13.59 0.48
N LYS A 54 -8.71 -12.68 0.80
CA LYS A 54 -7.72 -12.84 1.86
C LYS A 54 -8.27 -12.51 3.26
N SER A 55 -9.50 -11.98 3.37
CA SER A 55 -10.17 -11.70 4.65
C SER A 55 -11.62 -12.18 4.64
N PRO A 56 -11.86 -13.48 4.86
CA PRO A 56 -13.22 -14.05 4.79
C PRO A 56 -14.10 -13.68 6.00
N THR A 57 -13.51 -13.21 7.11
CA THR A 57 -14.24 -12.89 8.36
C THR A 57 -14.47 -11.38 8.53
N GLY A 58 -14.47 -10.62 7.44
CA GLY A 58 -14.71 -9.17 7.42
C GLY A 58 -13.44 -8.31 7.30
N LEU A 59 -13.62 -7.00 7.45
CA LEU A 59 -12.57 -6.00 7.27
C LEU A 59 -11.40 -6.14 8.27
N ARG A 60 -10.17 -6.02 7.76
CA ARG A 60 -8.96 -5.96 8.59
C ARG A 60 -8.91 -4.64 9.35
N LEU A 61 -8.84 -4.75 10.67
CA LEU A 61 -8.81 -3.63 11.58
C LEU A 61 -7.63 -3.76 12.55
N GLY A 62 -6.56 -3.03 12.26
CA GLY A 62 -5.34 -2.96 13.06
C GLY A 62 -4.51 -4.25 13.19
N LEU A 63 -3.56 -4.24 14.14
CA LEU A 63 -2.54 -5.27 14.35
C LEU A 63 -2.98 -6.44 15.23
N ASP A 64 -4.17 -6.37 15.83
CA ASP A 64 -4.72 -7.37 16.76
C ASP A 64 -3.78 -7.73 17.94
N ILE A 65 -3.30 -6.71 18.65
CA ILE A 65 -2.42 -6.88 19.80
C ILE A 65 -3.21 -7.38 21.00
N ARG A 66 -2.74 -8.45 21.66
CA ARG A 66 -3.31 -8.92 22.93
C ARG A 66 -2.93 -7.96 24.05
N TYR A 67 -3.93 -7.46 24.79
CA TYR A 67 -3.72 -6.48 25.85
C TYR A 67 -4.12 -7.00 27.24
N ASP A 68 -5.23 -7.74 27.33
CA ASP A 68 -5.72 -8.28 28.61
C ASP A 68 -6.51 -9.57 28.37
N HIS A 69 -5.94 -10.72 28.74
CA HIS A 69 -6.48 -12.09 28.56
C HIS A 69 -7.10 -12.39 27.19
N TYR A 70 -8.35 -11.95 26.98
CA TYR A 70 -9.16 -12.16 25.78
C TYR A 70 -9.44 -10.89 24.96
N LYS A 71 -9.03 -9.70 25.44
CA LYS A 71 -9.22 -8.43 24.74
C LYS A 71 -8.09 -8.20 23.75
N ILE A 72 -8.49 -8.00 22.50
CA ILE A 72 -7.64 -7.61 21.39
C ILE A 72 -7.82 -6.11 21.17
N ARG A 73 -6.70 -5.38 21.04
CA ARG A 73 -6.70 -3.98 20.64
C ARG A 73 -6.07 -3.79 19.27
N ARG A 74 -6.37 -2.66 18.65
CA ARG A 74 -5.99 -2.39 17.25
C ARG A 74 -4.52 -2.01 17.10
N GLY A 75 -3.91 -1.51 18.17
CA GLY A 75 -2.54 -1.00 18.17
C GLY A 75 -2.47 0.46 17.74
N ASN A 76 -1.31 1.07 18.01
CA ASN A 76 -0.97 2.45 17.67
C ASN A 76 0.52 2.55 17.30
N CYS A 77 0.97 3.74 16.88
CA CYS A 77 2.36 3.94 16.46
C CYS A 77 3.40 3.64 17.55
N ASN A 78 3.05 3.80 18.84
CA ASN A 78 3.98 3.47 19.93
C ASN A 78 4.22 1.95 20.01
N ASP A 79 3.24 1.13 19.65
CA ASP A 79 3.41 -0.33 19.61
C ASP A 79 4.34 -0.77 18.49
N ILE A 80 4.19 -0.15 17.32
CA ILE A 80 5.08 -0.41 16.18
C ILE A 80 6.52 -0.04 16.57
N TRP A 81 6.69 1.11 17.24
CA TRP A 81 8.02 1.53 17.71
C TRP A 81 8.58 0.60 18.80
N GLU A 82 7.77 0.16 19.75
CA GLU A 82 8.18 -0.83 20.74
C GLU A 82 8.62 -2.15 20.09
N ILE A 83 7.90 -2.63 19.07
CA ILE A 83 8.29 -3.82 18.29
C ILE A 83 9.62 -3.60 17.56
N ALA A 84 9.83 -2.40 17.00
CA ALA A 84 11.07 -2.05 16.32
C ALA A 84 12.28 -2.10 17.28
N MET A 85 12.09 -1.64 18.52
CA MET A 85 13.13 -1.56 19.56
C MET A 85 13.41 -2.89 20.29
N LYS A 86 12.52 -3.89 20.21
CA LYS A 86 12.63 -5.16 20.98
C LYS A 86 13.86 -6.02 20.69
N ASN A 87 14.42 -5.97 19.49
CA ASN A 87 15.63 -6.73 19.17
C ASN A 87 16.85 -5.85 19.39
N GLY A 88 17.60 -6.11 20.47
CA GLY A 88 18.84 -5.40 20.78
C GLY A 88 19.89 -5.47 19.65
N GLY A 89 20.77 -4.48 19.60
CA GLY A 89 21.82 -4.32 18.60
C GLY A 89 21.74 -3.00 17.84
N SER A 90 22.77 -2.67 17.05
CA SER A 90 22.82 -1.46 16.21
C SER A 90 21.90 -1.60 14.99
N ARG A 91 20.59 -1.44 15.22
CA ARG A 91 19.55 -1.41 14.18
C ARG A 91 19.24 0.03 13.80
N GLY A 92 18.76 0.23 12.58
CA GLY A 92 18.48 1.55 12.05
C GLY A 92 17.90 1.52 10.65
N ILE A 93 17.82 2.70 10.05
CA ILE A 93 17.28 2.94 8.72
C ILE A 93 18.41 3.53 7.88
N TYR A 94 18.66 2.95 6.72
CA TYR A 94 19.53 3.57 5.73
C TYR A 94 18.72 4.59 4.92
N VAL A 95 19.16 5.84 4.86
CA VAL A 95 18.56 6.90 4.05
C VAL A 95 19.64 7.39 3.08
N GLY A 96 19.53 7.02 1.81
CA GLY A 96 20.64 7.13 0.88
C GLY A 96 21.84 6.32 1.38
N ASP A 97 22.95 7.02 1.64
CA ASP A 97 24.19 6.43 2.20
C ASP A 97 24.32 6.66 3.72
N GLU A 98 23.40 7.41 4.33
CA GLU A 98 23.38 7.67 5.76
C GLU A 98 22.69 6.53 6.51
N PHE A 99 23.24 6.13 7.67
CA PHE A 99 22.60 5.18 8.57
C PHE A 99 22.11 5.90 9.83
N VAL A 100 20.79 5.92 10.02
CA VAL A 100 20.14 6.52 11.18
C VAL A 100 19.78 5.41 12.17
N GLU A 101 20.50 5.35 13.29
CA GLU A 101 20.31 4.32 14.31
C GLU A 101 19.01 4.52 15.10
N PHE A 102 18.31 3.42 15.39
CA PHE A 102 17.08 3.44 16.20
C PHE A 102 17.30 4.02 17.59
N ALA A 103 18.45 3.74 18.23
CA ALA A 103 18.78 4.30 19.53
C ALA A 103 18.86 5.84 19.50
N THR A 104 19.37 6.40 18.40
CA THR A 104 19.44 7.85 18.18
C THR A 104 18.06 8.44 17.95
N ILE A 105 17.24 7.81 17.10
CA ILE A 105 15.83 8.20 16.89
C ILE A 105 15.07 8.17 18.21
N ASN A 106 15.24 7.11 18.99
CA ASN A 106 14.57 6.94 20.27
C ASN A 106 14.98 8.01 21.29
N TYR A 107 16.26 8.38 21.32
CA TYR A 107 16.72 9.51 22.12
C TYR A 107 16.01 10.81 21.70
N TYR A 108 15.93 11.11 20.40
CA TYR A 108 15.21 12.29 19.91
C TYR A 108 13.72 12.28 20.25
N ILE A 109 13.05 11.13 20.15
CA ILE A 109 11.67 10.96 20.59
C ILE A 109 11.53 11.27 22.10
N SER A 110 12.47 10.80 22.92
CA SER A 110 12.45 11.04 24.37
C SER A 110 12.63 12.51 24.74
N GLN A 111 13.56 13.20 24.05
CA GLN A 111 13.91 14.60 24.33
C GLN A 111 12.99 15.61 23.65
N SER A 112 12.22 15.18 22.64
CA SER A 112 11.26 16.07 21.97
C SER A 112 10.22 16.59 22.97
N GLN A 113 10.20 17.91 23.15
CA GLN A 113 9.21 18.66 23.92
C GLN A 113 8.26 19.43 22.99
N GLU A 114 8.16 19.00 21.74
CA GLU A 114 7.34 19.70 20.74
C GLU A 114 5.87 19.70 21.17
N GLN A 115 5.36 20.89 21.47
CA GLN A 115 3.95 21.18 21.67
C GLN A 115 3.52 22.06 20.50
N CYS A 116 2.99 21.44 19.46
CA CYS A 116 2.44 22.13 18.30
C CYS A 116 1.22 21.37 17.79
N ASP A 117 0.33 22.06 17.08
CA ASP A 117 -0.92 21.47 16.57
C ASP A 117 -0.64 20.41 15.49
N ALA A 118 0.40 20.64 14.69
CA ALA A 118 0.88 19.73 13.67
C ALA A 118 2.34 20.04 13.31
N ILE A 119 3.03 19.06 12.74
CA ILE A 119 4.30 19.24 12.05
C ILE A 119 4.00 19.32 10.56
N ASN A 120 4.27 20.46 9.95
CA ASN A 120 4.00 20.76 8.55
C ASN A 120 5.18 20.30 7.68
N ILE A 121 4.90 19.44 6.71
CA ILE A 121 5.90 18.83 5.83
C ILE A 121 5.46 19.01 4.37
N PRO A 122 6.22 19.73 3.52
CA PRO A 122 5.96 19.73 2.09
C PRO A 122 5.96 18.30 1.53
N VAL A 123 5.01 17.96 0.65
CA VAL A 123 4.95 16.64 0.01
C VAL A 123 6.19 16.36 -0.86
N ASP A 124 6.82 17.42 -1.37
CA ASP A 124 8.06 17.39 -2.14
C ASP A 124 9.33 17.56 -1.27
N TYR A 125 9.20 17.55 0.06
CA TYR A 125 10.34 17.60 0.96
C TYR A 125 11.27 16.40 0.72
N GLN A 126 12.57 16.67 0.65
CA GLN A 126 13.58 15.64 0.41
C GLN A 126 13.60 14.61 1.54
N ILE A 127 13.50 13.32 1.23
CA ILE A 127 13.55 12.28 2.26
C ILE A 127 14.99 12.01 2.67
N ASP A 128 15.41 12.70 3.73
CA ASP A 128 16.70 12.58 4.40
C ASP A 128 16.55 11.98 5.82
N GLY A 129 17.67 11.88 6.56
CA GLY A 129 17.65 11.41 7.95
C GLY A 129 16.75 12.27 8.85
N HIS A 130 16.73 13.59 8.62
CA HIS A 130 15.90 14.54 9.38
C HIS A 130 14.41 14.25 9.18
N TRP A 131 13.97 14.02 7.93
CA TRP A 131 12.60 13.64 7.61
C TRP A 131 12.17 12.38 8.34
N VAL A 132 12.99 11.33 8.30
CA VAL A 132 12.68 10.04 8.96
C VAL A 132 12.54 10.24 10.47
N ILE A 133 13.46 10.98 11.09
CA ILE A 133 13.43 11.26 12.53
C ILE A 133 12.18 12.05 12.89
N VAL A 134 11.88 13.15 12.18
CA VAL A 134 10.73 14.01 12.47
C VAL A 134 9.41 13.28 12.28
N VAL A 135 9.27 12.47 11.22
CA VAL A 135 8.09 11.64 11.01
C VAL A 135 7.91 10.65 12.17
N LEU A 136 8.97 9.96 12.58
CA LEU A 136 8.87 9.02 13.71
C LEU A 136 8.59 9.73 15.04
N ILE A 137 9.12 10.94 15.27
CA ILE A 137 8.74 11.79 16.40
C ILE A 137 7.24 12.07 16.38
N GLY A 138 6.70 12.56 15.26
CA GLY A 138 5.27 12.87 15.15
C GLY A 138 4.39 11.63 15.37
N LEU A 139 4.75 10.51 14.77
CA LEU A 139 3.99 9.26 14.92
C LEU A 139 4.00 8.73 16.37
N VAL A 140 5.15 8.70 17.03
CA VAL A 140 5.28 8.12 18.39
C VAL A 140 4.77 9.08 19.46
N LYS A 141 5.07 10.38 19.35
CA LYS A 141 4.58 11.41 20.28
C LYS A 141 3.14 11.85 19.99
N GLN A 142 2.54 11.30 18.94
CA GLN A 142 1.15 11.56 18.51
C GLN A 142 0.90 13.03 18.15
N ILE A 143 1.90 13.66 17.56
CA ILE A 143 1.79 14.99 16.97
C ILE A 143 1.36 14.79 15.51
N PRO A 144 0.23 15.38 15.07
CA PRO A 144 -0.25 15.24 13.69
C PRO A 144 0.83 15.65 12.68
N LEU A 145 1.05 14.83 11.66
CA LEU A 145 1.92 15.15 10.52
C LEU A 145 1.05 15.70 9.38
N GLN A 146 1.21 16.98 9.04
CA GLN A 146 0.44 17.63 7.99
C GLN A 146 1.28 17.78 6.72
N PHE A 147 0.94 16.98 5.71
CA PHE A 147 1.58 17.02 4.40
C PHE A 147 0.80 17.94 3.45
N TYR A 148 1.48 18.87 2.79
CA TYR A 148 0.86 19.88 1.91
C TYR A 148 1.58 20.02 0.56
N ASP A 149 0.87 20.42 -0.49
CA ASP A 149 1.41 20.52 -1.86
C ASP A 149 1.74 21.94 -2.35
N LYS A 150 1.09 22.99 -1.83
CA LYS A 150 1.27 24.37 -2.31
C LYS A 150 1.58 25.38 -1.21
N GLN A 151 0.67 25.54 -0.26
CA GLN A 151 0.79 26.56 0.78
C GLN A 151 1.04 25.89 2.11
N GLU A 152 2.03 26.40 2.84
CA GLU A 152 2.28 25.95 4.20
C GLU A 152 1.08 26.33 5.08
N PRO A 153 0.55 25.36 5.86
CA PRO A 153 -0.55 25.63 6.78
C PRO A 153 -0.20 26.72 7.79
N SER A 154 -1.17 27.58 8.11
CA SER A 154 -0.97 28.69 9.07
C SER A 154 -0.79 28.23 10.52
N THR A 155 -1.26 27.02 10.84
CA THR A 155 -1.14 26.39 12.16
C THR A 155 -0.06 25.32 12.15
N GLY A 156 0.58 25.08 13.30
CA GLY A 156 1.63 24.08 13.45
C GLY A 156 3.04 24.65 13.28
N LYS A 157 4.03 23.77 13.15
CA LYS A 157 5.44 24.12 12.96
C LYS A 157 5.99 23.47 11.69
N SER A 158 6.79 24.20 10.95
CA SER A 158 7.50 23.66 9.78
C SER A 158 8.49 22.58 10.20
N ILE A 159 8.65 21.51 9.40
CA ILE A 159 9.71 20.51 9.59
C ILE A 159 11.11 21.14 9.72
N SER A 160 11.35 22.23 8.99
CA SER A 160 12.61 22.98 9.02
C SER A 160 12.89 23.66 10.37
N GLN A 161 11.86 23.89 11.17
CA GLN A 161 11.96 24.54 12.49
C GLN A 161 12.17 23.53 13.62
N ILE A 162 11.95 22.24 13.37
CA ILE A 162 12.15 21.18 14.36
C ILE A 162 13.66 20.99 14.55
N LYS A 163 14.16 21.36 15.73
CA LYS A 163 15.59 21.22 16.06
C LYS A 163 15.83 19.90 16.75
N LEU A 164 16.72 19.10 16.18
CA LEU A 164 17.20 17.88 16.82
C LEU A 164 18.31 18.25 17.81
N PRO A 165 18.28 17.71 19.05
CA PRO A 165 19.37 17.92 20.01
C PRO A 165 20.64 17.23 19.53
N HIS A 166 21.75 17.40 20.26
CA HIS A 166 22.97 16.67 19.95
C HIS A 166 22.73 15.15 20.04
N ALA A 167 23.24 14.42 19.06
CA ALA A 167 23.00 12.99 18.93
C ALA A 167 23.49 12.24 20.18
N GLN A 168 22.58 11.51 20.81
CA GLN A 168 22.88 10.53 21.86
C GLN A 168 22.04 9.27 21.60
N GLN A 169 22.33 8.20 22.33
CA GLN A 169 21.66 6.92 22.16
C GLN A 169 20.78 6.60 23.36
N LEU A 170 19.55 6.14 23.08
CA LEU A 170 18.65 5.56 24.07
C LEU A 170 18.16 4.21 23.55
N HIS A 171 18.60 3.12 24.18
CA HIS A 171 18.36 1.76 23.69
C HIS A 171 17.05 1.14 24.16
N GLU A 172 16.38 1.76 25.14
CA GLU A 172 15.15 1.22 25.71
C GLU A 172 13.95 2.11 25.37
N PHE A 173 12.85 1.47 24.97
CA PHE A 173 11.56 2.12 24.79
C PHE A 173 10.46 1.21 25.34
N ASN A 174 9.71 1.71 26.31
CA ASN A 174 8.61 0.98 26.94
C ASN A 174 7.30 1.71 26.66
N ASN A 175 6.37 1.07 25.95
CA ASN A 175 5.09 1.69 25.68
C ASN A 175 4.14 1.51 26.87
N VAL A 176 3.92 2.58 27.63
CA VAL A 176 2.84 2.62 28.62
C VAL A 176 1.51 2.88 27.88
N TYR A 177 0.70 1.85 27.71
CA TYR A 177 -0.57 1.96 27.00
C TYR A 177 -1.60 2.79 27.77
N THR A 178 -2.29 3.67 27.05
CA THR A 178 -3.53 4.33 27.48
C THR A 178 -4.53 4.31 26.32
N ALA A 179 -5.83 4.26 26.62
CA ALA A 179 -6.87 4.19 25.57
C ALA A 179 -6.88 5.41 24.63
N ASP A 180 -6.37 6.56 25.09
CA ASP A 180 -6.29 7.77 24.27
C ASP A 180 -5.19 7.69 23.22
N LYS A 181 -4.18 6.83 23.40
CA LYS A 181 -3.15 6.59 22.39
C LYS A 181 -3.69 5.91 21.11
N ASP A 182 -4.87 5.30 21.17
CA ASP A 182 -5.49 4.69 19.99
C ASP A 182 -6.35 5.70 19.20
N LYS A 183 -6.49 6.93 19.70
CA LYS A 183 -7.36 7.98 19.13
C LYS A 183 -6.52 9.12 18.55
N GLY A 184 -7.22 10.07 17.94
CA GLY A 184 -6.64 11.31 17.44
C GLY A 184 -6.18 11.23 15.99
N ILE A 185 -5.98 12.40 15.41
CA ILE A 185 -5.45 12.57 14.05
C ILE A 185 -3.95 12.33 14.09
N THR A 186 -3.44 11.55 13.15
CA THR A 186 -2.02 11.22 13.03
C THR A 186 -1.42 11.80 11.76
N ILE A 187 -2.17 11.80 10.67
CA ILE A 187 -1.72 12.33 9.38
C ILE A 187 -2.83 13.21 8.81
N LYS A 188 -2.43 14.35 8.23
CA LYS A 188 -3.30 15.23 7.46
C LYS A 188 -2.73 15.41 6.07
N PHE A 189 -3.55 15.29 5.04
CA PHE A 189 -3.18 15.62 3.67
C PHE A 189 -3.93 16.87 3.23
N ASP A 190 -3.20 17.94 2.94
CA ASP A 190 -3.73 19.20 2.42
C ASP A 190 -3.41 19.31 0.93
N LYS A 191 -4.40 18.95 0.10
CA LYS A 191 -4.23 18.79 -1.34
C LYS A 191 -5.03 19.81 -2.12
N SER A 192 -4.35 20.50 -3.03
CA SER A 192 -5.01 21.37 -4.00
C SER A 192 -5.48 20.57 -5.22
N VAL A 193 -6.80 20.33 -5.32
CA VAL A 193 -7.38 19.49 -6.39
C VAL A 193 -7.56 20.28 -7.67
N LYS A 194 -8.03 21.53 -7.57
CA LYS A 194 -8.19 22.48 -8.68
C LYS A 194 -7.90 23.89 -8.18
N LEU A 195 -7.79 24.85 -9.08
CA LEU A 195 -7.63 26.25 -8.69
C LEU A 195 -8.79 26.68 -7.78
N GLY A 196 -8.47 27.08 -6.55
CA GLY A 196 -9.44 27.49 -5.54
C GLY A 196 -10.21 26.34 -4.87
N ILE A 197 -9.89 25.07 -5.14
CA ILE A 197 -10.48 23.91 -4.46
C ILE A 197 -9.38 23.11 -3.78
N ASP A 198 -9.35 23.20 -2.47
CA ASP A 198 -8.41 22.47 -1.62
C ASP A 198 -9.19 21.46 -0.77
N VAL A 199 -8.57 20.32 -0.50
CA VAL A 199 -9.16 19.23 0.26
C VAL A 199 -8.20 18.84 1.35
N VAL A 200 -8.64 18.97 2.59
CA VAL A 200 -7.92 18.49 3.76
C VAL A 200 -8.48 17.14 4.14
N VAL A 201 -7.63 16.12 4.25
CA VAL A 201 -8.02 14.78 4.66
C VAL A 201 -7.34 14.44 5.99
N ASP A 202 -8.15 14.25 7.02
CA ASP A 202 -7.69 13.83 8.34
C ASP A 202 -7.70 12.30 8.46
N PHE A 203 -6.54 11.72 8.75
CA PHE A 203 -6.36 10.31 9.04
C PHE A 203 -6.05 10.11 10.53
N THR A 204 -6.85 9.27 11.17
CA THR A 204 -6.66 8.86 12.57
C THR A 204 -5.55 7.82 12.72
N GLN A 205 -5.11 7.60 13.97
CA GLN A 205 -4.25 6.46 14.32
C GLN A 205 -4.78 5.15 13.73
N LEU A 206 -6.09 4.90 13.88
CA LEU A 206 -6.73 3.68 13.39
C LEU A 206 -6.61 3.52 11.87
N ASN A 207 -6.68 4.62 11.12
CA ASN A 207 -6.53 4.59 9.67
C ASN A 207 -5.14 4.12 9.27
N LEU A 208 -4.11 4.71 9.87
CA LEU A 208 -2.72 4.37 9.63
C LEU A 208 -2.42 2.90 10.00
N ILE A 209 -2.82 2.49 11.20
CA ILE A 209 -2.53 1.14 11.70
C ILE A 209 -3.28 0.06 10.92
N SER A 210 -4.50 0.36 10.44
CA SER A 210 -5.23 -0.55 9.56
C SER A 210 -4.59 -0.68 8.18
N ALA A 211 -4.02 0.40 7.64
CA ALA A 211 -3.25 0.36 6.39
C ALA A 211 -2.01 -0.53 6.53
N VAL A 212 -1.24 -0.34 7.60
CA VAL A 212 -0.05 -1.15 7.92
C VAL A 212 -0.42 -2.62 8.08
N ALA A 213 -1.46 -2.92 8.86
CA ALA A 213 -1.90 -4.29 9.09
C ALA A 213 -2.38 -4.97 7.79
N SER A 214 -3.10 -4.25 6.93
CA SER A 214 -3.50 -4.74 5.61
C SER A 214 -2.26 -5.04 4.75
N SER A 215 -1.26 -4.14 4.73
CA SER A 215 -0.01 -4.38 3.99
C SER A 215 0.76 -5.60 4.47
N ILE A 216 0.87 -5.82 5.79
CA ILE A 216 1.51 -7.02 6.35
C ILE A 216 0.79 -8.29 5.90
N LYS A 217 -0.55 -8.31 5.96
CA LYS A 217 -1.36 -9.48 5.59
C LYS A 217 -1.40 -9.75 4.09
N HIS A 218 -1.04 -8.77 3.27
CA HIS A 218 -0.86 -8.94 1.84
C HIS A 218 0.52 -9.46 1.45
N LEU A 219 1.44 -9.62 2.39
CA LEU A 219 2.70 -10.31 2.12
C LEU A 219 2.41 -11.79 1.77
N PRO A 220 2.97 -12.30 0.66
CA PRO A 220 2.69 -13.65 0.17
C PRO A 220 3.33 -14.73 1.04
N VAL A 221 4.44 -14.39 1.69
CA VAL A 221 5.21 -15.25 2.60
C VAL A 221 5.73 -14.42 3.78
N ASP A 222 6.29 -15.08 4.78
CA ASP A 222 6.92 -14.39 5.90
C ASP A 222 8.25 -13.73 5.46
N TYR A 223 8.29 -12.40 5.52
CA TYR A 223 9.48 -11.58 5.26
C TYR A 223 10.12 -11.04 6.54
N THR A 224 9.83 -11.64 7.70
CA THR A 224 10.42 -11.20 8.97
C THR A 224 11.96 -11.26 8.91
N ASN A 225 12.63 -10.21 9.40
CA ASN A 225 14.10 -10.02 9.36
C ASN A 225 14.74 -9.93 7.96
N LYS A 226 13.94 -9.85 6.89
CA LYS A 226 14.42 -9.62 5.51
C LYS A 226 14.76 -8.15 5.27
N SER A 227 15.13 -7.80 4.05
CA SER A 227 15.47 -6.43 3.65
C SER A 227 14.40 -5.82 2.74
N ILE A 228 14.16 -4.52 2.92
CA ILE A 228 13.27 -3.74 2.06
C ILE A 228 13.94 -2.45 1.58
N THR A 229 13.77 -2.16 0.29
CA THR A 229 14.08 -0.85 -0.28
C THR A 229 12.79 -0.09 -0.59
N ILE A 230 12.68 1.13 -0.09
CA ILE A 230 11.58 2.04 -0.32
C ILE A 230 12.09 3.18 -1.20
N VAL A 231 11.59 3.23 -2.44
CA VAL A 231 11.86 4.33 -3.35
C VAL A 231 10.71 5.31 -3.26
N SER A 232 10.99 6.52 -2.77
CA SER A 232 9.96 7.53 -2.54
C SER A 232 9.59 8.31 -3.82
N SER A 233 8.44 8.97 -3.79
CA SER A 233 7.97 9.91 -4.82
C SER A 233 7.46 11.17 -4.11
N PRO A 234 7.70 12.38 -4.65
CA PRO A 234 7.25 13.65 -4.08
C PRO A 234 5.77 13.89 -4.36
N ASP A 235 4.91 12.96 -3.95
CA ASP A 235 3.45 13.04 -4.09
C ASP A 235 2.76 12.32 -2.92
N PHE A 236 1.46 12.56 -2.72
CA PHE A 236 0.71 11.95 -1.62
C PHE A 236 0.69 10.40 -1.65
N ALA A 237 0.76 9.79 -2.84
CA ALA A 237 0.85 8.34 -2.95
C ALA A 237 2.22 7.85 -2.48
N GLY A 238 3.30 8.56 -2.83
CA GLY A 238 4.67 8.32 -2.39
C GLY A 238 4.84 8.49 -0.89
N VAL A 239 4.26 9.54 -0.29
CA VAL A 239 4.23 9.73 1.18
C VAL A 239 3.50 8.57 1.85
N SER A 240 2.29 8.25 1.38
CA SER A 240 1.50 7.16 1.95
C SER A 240 2.21 5.81 1.82
N ASN A 241 2.74 5.47 0.65
CA ASN A 241 3.52 4.26 0.43
C ASN A 241 4.74 4.22 1.35
N THR A 242 5.51 5.30 1.42
CA THR A 242 6.75 5.37 2.21
C THR A 242 6.47 5.13 3.69
N ILE A 243 5.49 5.82 4.26
CA ILE A 243 5.12 5.66 5.68
C ILE A 243 4.57 4.26 5.94
N VAL A 244 3.63 3.76 5.13
CA VAL A 244 3.03 2.43 5.34
C VAL A 244 4.09 1.33 5.23
N LYS A 245 4.96 1.39 4.22
CA LYS A 245 6.01 0.37 4.00
C LYS A 245 7.11 0.47 5.04
N LEU A 246 7.46 1.68 5.52
CA LEU A 246 8.37 1.86 6.65
C LEU A 246 7.79 1.20 7.90
N LEU A 247 6.55 1.51 8.29
CA LEU A 247 5.93 0.94 9.48
C LEU A 247 5.72 -0.57 9.38
N MET A 248 5.31 -1.07 8.21
CA MET A 248 5.26 -2.51 7.91
C MET A 248 6.62 -3.17 8.15
N ALA A 249 7.69 -2.56 7.64
CA ALA A 249 9.05 -3.06 7.78
C ALA A 249 9.51 -3.07 9.25
N LEU A 250 9.14 -2.05 10.03
CA LEU A 250 9.42 -2.01 11.47
C LEU A 250 8.73 -3.16 12.22
N VAL A 251 7.45 -3.42 11.94
CA VAL A 251 6.71 -4.54 12.54
C VAL A 251 7.32 -5.89 12.16
N CYS A 252 7.68 -6.07 10.88
CA CYS A 252 8.34 -7.28 10.38
C CYS A 252 9.85 -7.32 10.68
N GLN A 253 10.37 -6.38 11.46
CA GLN A 253 11.78 -6.31 11.85
C GLN A 253 12.77 -6.31 10.67
N MET A 254 12.37 -5.78 9.52
CA MET A 254 13.18 -5.76 8.31
C MET A 254 14.34 -4.74 8.39
N LYS A 255 15.37 -4.94 7.58
CA LYS A 255 16.39 -3.92 7.28
C LYS A 255 15.84 -2.95 6.26
N VAL A 256 15.77 -1.66 6.61
CA VAL A 256 15.11 -0.63 5.79
C VAL A 256 16.14 0.22 5.08
N HIS A 257 15.97 0.35 3.77
CA HIS A 257 16.71 1.29 2.92
C HIS A 257 15.71 2.23 2.23
N ILE A 258 15.84 3.53 2.44
CA ILE A 258 15.06 4.56 1.77
C ILE A 258 15.98 5.23 0.74
N LYS A 259 15.53 5.28 -0.52
CA LYS A 259 16.29 5.83 -1.64
C LYS A 259 15.40 6.74 -2.48
N GLU A 260 15.98 7.79 -3.06
CA GLU A 260 15.25 8.60 -4.04
C GLU A 260 15.32 8.00 -5.46
N LYS A 261 16.42 7.33 -5.80
CA LYS A 261 16.64 6.78 -7.14
C LYS A 261 16.25 5.31 -7.21
N ALA A 262 15.95 4.85 -8.43
CA ALA A 262 15.66 3.45 -8.70
C ALA A 262 16.83 2.56 -8.19
N PRO A 263 16.53 1.47 -7.46
CA PRO A 263 17.55 0.66 -6.82
C PRO A 263 18.06 -0.42 -7.76
N THR A 264 19.14 -1.09 -7.35
CA THR A 264 19.72 -2.27 -7.99
C THR A 264 18.95 -3.57 -7.69
N PHE A 265 17.74 -3.50 -7.11
CA PHE A 265 16.89 -4.65 -6.71
C PHE A 265 17.64 -5.72 -5.90
N GLU A 266 18.57 -5.30 -5.05
CA GLU A 266 19.39 -6.19 -4.21
C GLU A 266 18.65 -6.72 -2.99
N THR A 267 17.62 -6.01 -2.53
CA THR A 267 16.82 -6.37 -1.35
C THR A 267 15.74 -7.40 -1.66
N ASP A 268 15.22 -8.05 -0.61
CA ASP A 268 14.14 -9.05 -0.75
C ASP A 268 12.84 -8.41 -1.22
N ILE A 269 12.53 -7.21 -0.70
CA ILE A 269 11.39 -6.39 -1.13
C ILE A 269 11.86 -5.06 -1.68
N THR A 270 11.35 -4.64 -2.82
CA THR A 270 11.50 -3.27 -3.32
C THR A 270 10.13 -2.65 -3.57
N THR A 271 9.89 -1.43 -3.08
CA THR A 271 8.72 -0.62 -3.46
C THR A 271 9.19 0.60 -4.24
N LEU A 272 8.56 0.89 -5.39
CA LEU A 272 8.92 2.03 -6.22
C LEU A 272 7.73 2.61 -6.99
N PRO A 273 7.75 3.92 -7.31
CA PRO A 273 6.73 4.48 -8.18
C PRO A 273 6.93 3.96 -9.60
N GLU A 274 5.82 3.79 -10.33
CA GLU A 274 5.85 3.31 -11.72
C GLU A 274 6.75 4.15 -12.64
N SER A 275 6.83 5.47 -12.39
CA SER A 275 7.68 6.40 -13.14
C SER A 275 9.18 6.12 -13.02
N LYS A 276 9.60 5.36 -12.00
CA LYS A 276 11.00 4.97 -11.75
C LYS A 276 11.28 3.51 -12.10
N ALA A 277 10.30 2.79 -12.64
CA ALA A 277 10.49 1.40 -13.06
C ALA A 277 11.19 1.35 -14.42
N THR A 278 12.43 0.86 -14.43
CA THR A 278 13.22 0.73 -15.66
C THR A 278 12.83 -0.52 -16.44
N LEU A 279 12.52 -0.37 -17.72
CA LEU A 279 12.33 -1.46 -18.66
C LEU A 279 13.52 -1.50 -19.62
N THR A 280 14.26 -2.60 -19.61
CA THR A 280 15.42 -2.84 -20.49
C THR A 280 15.15 -3.98 -21.45
N ASP A 281 15.65 -3.92 -22.68
CA ASP A 281 15.44 -4.99 -23.66
C ASP A 281 15.76 -6.39 -23.11
N LEU A 282 14.86 -7.34 -23.38
CA LEU A 282 15.03 -8.71 -22.91
C LEU A 282 16.01 -9.48 -23.80
N ALA A 283 16.99 -10.11 -23.17
CA ALA A 283 17.80 -11.13 -23.81
C ALA A 283 16.94 -12.34 -24.24
N TRP A 284 17.42 -13.16 -25.17
CA TRP A 284 16.66 -14.32 -25.67
C TRP A 284 16.21 -15.29 -24.56
N LYS A 285 17.04 -15.53 -23.53
CA LYS A 285 16.68 -16.37 -22.38
C LYS A 285 15.52 -15.78 -21.57
N GLN A 286 15.48 -14.44 -21.46
CA GLN A 286 14.41 -13.73 -20.77
C GLN A 286 13.10 -13.77 -21.57
N ASN A 287 13.16 -13.76 -22.90
CA ASN A 287 11.97 -13.98 -23.74
C ASN A 287 11.36 -15.38 -23.52
N ILE A 288 12.20 -16.41 -23.34
CA ILE A 288 11.72 -17.75 -22.97
C ILE A 288 11.06 -17.73 -21.58
N LYS A 289 11.67 -17.06 -20.59
CA LYS A 289 11.05 -16.89 -19.27
C LYS A 289 9.70 -16.17 -19.36
N LEU A 290 9.58 -15.15 -20.21
CA LEU A 290 8.33 -14.40 -20.42
C LEU A 290 7.21 -15.31 -20.97
N TYR A 291 7.56 -16.24 -21.87
CA TYR A 291 6.61 -17.25 -22.36
C TYR A 291 6.12 -18.16 -21.23
N PHE A 292 7.04 -18.69 -20.40
CA PHE A 292 6.66 -19.52 -19.25
C PHE A 292 5.85 -18.75 -18.20
N LEU A 293 6.16 -17.48 -17.96
CA LEU A 293 5.37 -16.59 -17.10
C LEU A 293 3.91 -16.49 -17.60
N GLY A 294 3.70 -16.35 -18.92
CA GLY A 294 2.37 -16.35 -19.52
C GLY A 294 1.60 -17.67 -19.35
N LEU A 295 2.31 -18.78 -19.11
CA LEU A 295 1.71 -20.07 -18.75
C LEU A 295 1.49 -20.23 -17.23
N GLY A 296 1.82 -19.22 -16.42
CA GLY A 296 1.75 -19.28 -14.97
C GLY A 296 2.91 -20.02 -14.31
N ILE A 297 4.03 -20.20 -15.02
CA ILE A 297 5.23 -20.91 -14.55
C ILE A 297 6.30 -19.87 -14.22
N PHE A 298 6.38 -19.48 -12.96
CA PHE A 298 7.36 -18.51 -12.48
C PHE A 298 7.63 -18.70 -10.99
N SER A 299 8.90 -18.54 -10.59
CA SER A 299 9.32 -18.64 -9.20
C SER A 299 10.38 -17.60 -8.91
N SER A 300 10.15 -16.81 -7.86
CA SER A 300 11.14 -15.93 -7.26
C SER A 300 10.84 -15.74 -5.78
N GLU A 301 11.88 -15.51 -4.98
CA GLU A 301 11.74 -15.11 -3.57
C GLU A 301 11.62 -13.58 -3.40
N LYS A 302 11.96 -12.84 -4.45
CA LYS A 302 11.95 -11.37 -4.45
C LYS A 302 10.58 -10.83 -4.80
N LEU A 303 10.24 -9.72 -4.16
CA LEU A 303 8.97 -9.03 -4.34
C LEU A 303 9.19 -7.56 -4.67
N VAL A 304 8.55 -7.11 -5.74
CA VAL A 304 8.56 -5.73 -6.16
C VAL A 304 7.14 -5.19 -6.08
N TYR A 305 6.93 -4.16 -5.27
CA TYR A 305 5.74 -3.32 -5.32
C TYR A 305 5.99 -2.17 -6.28
N VAL A 306 5.15 -2.04 -7.30
CA VAL A 306 5.10 -0.82 -8.11
C VAL A 306 3.84 -0.05 -7.75
N TYR A 307 3.96 1.24 -7.49
CA TYR A 307 2.82 2.04 -7.09
C TYR A 307 2.57 3.24 -8.00
N SER A 308 1.31 3.63 -8.10
CA SER A 308 0.89 4.83 -8.83
C SER A 308 -0.40 5.42 -8.25
N PRO A 309 -0.68 6.71 -8.50
CA PRO A 309 -2.01 7.25 -8.30
C PRO A 309 -3.02 6.51 -9.19
N ALA A 310 -4.18 6.15 -8.65
CA ALA A 310 -5.24 5.44 -9.38
C ALA A 310 -5.72 6.19 -10.64
N SER A 311 -5.56 7.52 -10.67
CA SER A 311 -5.94 8.36 -11.80
C SER A 311 -4.91 8.38 -12.94
N HIS A 312 -3.64 8.04 -12.68
CA HIS A 312 -2.55 8.18 -13.65
C HIS A 312 -1.54 7.01 -13.62
N PRO A 313 -1.97 5.76 -13.80
CA PRO A 313 -1.04 4.65 -13.98
C PRO A 313 -0.28 4.76 -15.31
N GLN A 314 0.98 4.33 -15.31
CA GLN A 314 1.91 4.50 -16.43
C GLN A 314 2.27 3.17 -17.10
N LEU A 315 2.26 2.06 -16.34
CA LEU A 315 2.62 0.75 -16.86
C LEU A 315 1.40 -0.09 -17.25
N THR A 316 1.51 -0.79 -18.37
CA THR A 316 0.57 -1.83 -18.81
C THR A 316 0.88 -3.17 -18.16
N SER A 317 -0.08 -4.11 -18.14
CA SER A 317 0.17 -5.47 -17.62
C SER A 317 1.32 -6.19 -18.34
N SER A 318 1.49 -5.95 -19.64
CA SER A 318 2.62 -6.49 -20.41
C SER A 318 3.96 -5.94 -19.91
N GLN A 319 4.03 -4.63 -19.67
CA GLN A 319 5.23 -4.00 -19.10
C GLN A 319 5.51 -4.47 -17.66
N LEU A 320 4.47 -4.76 -16.87
CA LEU A 320 4.65 -5.37 -15.54
C LEU A 320 5.21 -6.79 -15.63
N ASN A 321 4.74 -7.60 -16.58
CA ASN A 321 5.32 -8.93 -16.84
C ASN A 321 6.77 -8.82 -17.29
N HIS A 322 7.08 -7.84 -18.14
CA HIS A 322 8.45 -7.56 -18.53
C HIS A 322 9.31 -7.18 -17.31
N LEU A 323 8.80 -6.33 -16.42
CA LEU A 323 9.50 -5.96 -15.18
C LEU A 323 9.78 -7.18 -14.29
N ARG A 324 8.84 -8.12 -14.16
CA ARG A 324 9.05 -9.40 -13.43
C ARG A 324 10.25 -10.17 -13.95
N ILE A 325 10.42 -10.20 -15.29
CA ILE A 325 11.53 -10.92 -15.93
C ILE A 325 12.86 -10.18 -15.79
N VAL A 326 12.87 -8.85 -15.92
CA VAL A 326 14.09 -8.04 -15.77
C VAL A 326 14.61 -8.09 -14.32
N THR A 327 13.70 -7.99 -13.36
CA THR A 327 14.04 -7.97 -11.92
C THR A 327 14.13 -9.37 -11.30
N ASP A 328 13.78 -10.41 -12.06
CA ASP A 328 13.61 -11.79 -11.58
C ASP A 328 12.81 -11.84 -10.26
N SER A 329 11.71 -11.09 -10.21
CA SER A 329 10.90 -10.84 -9.01
C SER A 329 9.41 -10.99 -9.30
N HIS A 330 8.62 -11.34 -8.28
CA HIS A 330 7.18 -11.12 -8.36
C HIS A 330 6.90 -9.62 -8.32
N VAL A 331 5.94 -9.16 -9.12
CA VAL A 331 5.54 -7.74 -9.14
C VAL A 331 4.08 -7.64 -8.69
N ILE A 332 3.83 -6.81 -7.68
CA ILE A 332 2.50 -6.40 -7.26
C ILE A 332 2.34 -4.92 -7.59
N ARG A 333 1.26 -4.57 -8.27
CA ARG A 333 0.90 -3.18 -8.52
C ARG A 333 -0.07 -2.69 -7.46
N GLU A 334 0.21 -1.52 -6.89
CA GLU A 334 -0.63 -0.86 -5.91
C GLU A 334 -1.12 0.49 -6.44
N TYR A 335 -2.42 0.74 -6.37
CA TYR A 335 -2.99 2.05 -6.72
C TYR A 335 -3.31 2.82 -5.46
N TYR A 336 -3.10 4.14 -5.50
CA TYR A 336 -3.31 5.03 -4.36
C TYR A 336 -4.26 6.18 -4.71
N THR A 337 -4.96 6.69 -3.70
CA THR A 337 -5.73 7.93 -3.77
C THR A 337 -5.47 8.73 -2.50
N TYR A 338 -5.61 10.05 -2.56
CA TYR A 338 -5.25 10.93 -1.45
C TYR A 338 -6.23 10.87 -0.27
N ASN A 339 -7.44 10.32 -0.46
CA ASN A 339 -8.45 10.19 0.58
C ASN A 339 -8.43 8.84 1.31
N ILE A 340 -7.54 7.93 0.92
CA ILE A 340 -7.35 6.61 1.55
C ILE A 340 -5.87 6.46 1.88
N PHE A 341 -5.56 6.09 3.12
CA PHE A 341 -4.17 5.83 3.51
C PHE A 341 -3.78 4.39 3.20
N GLY A 342 -2.71 4.20 2.42
CA GLY A 342 -2.36 2.91 1.83
C GLY A 342 -3.04 2.67 0.46
N PRO A 343 -2.84 1.49 -0.14
CA PRO A 343 -3.40 1.19 -1.45
C PRO A 343 -4.92 1.11 -1.40
N ILE A 344 -5.59 1.66 -2.44
CA ILE A 344 -7.01 1.44 -2.70
C ILE A 344 -7.24 0.14 -3.46
N LEU A 345 -6.34 -0.22 -4.37
CA LEU A 345 -6.39 -1.47 -5.14
C LEU A 345 -5.00 -2.06 -5.24
N THR A 346 -4.93 -3.39 -5.35
CA THR A 346 -3.68 -4.11 -5.53
C THR A 346 -3.85 -5.23 -6.54
N THR A 347 -2.83 -5.60 -7.31
CA THR A 347 -2.89 -6.83 -8.11
C THR A 347 -2.52 -8.04 -7.26
N ASP A 348 -3.00 -9.23 -7.62
CA ASP A 348 -2.56 -10.43 -6.91
C ASP A 348 -1.09 -10.77 -7.18
N TYR A 349 -0.48 -11.53 -6.27
CA TYR A 349 0.91 -11.98 -6.32
C TYR A 349 1.21 -12.87 -7.55
N TYR A 350 0.21 -13.62 -8.01
CA TYR A 350 0.28 -14.49 -9.19
C TYR A 350 -0.39 -13.89 -10.43
N GLU A 351 -0.60 -12.56 -10.44
CA GLU A 351 -1.24 -11.90 -11.56
C GLU A 351 -0.27 -11.70 -12.74
N TYR A 352 -0.34 -12.63 -13.70
CA TYR A 352 0.46 -12.63 -14.92
C TYR A 352 -0.36 -12.38 -16.19
N ARG A 353 -1.68 -12.24 -16.06
CA ARG A 353 -2.57 -12.07 -17.20
C ARG A 353 -2.36 -10.68 -17.81
N THR A 354 -2.43 -10.60 -19.13
CA THR A 354 -2.25 -9.38 -19.88
C THR A 354 -3.61 -8.72 -20.13
N TYR A 355 -3.86 -7.60 -19.44
CA TYR A 355 -5.06 -6.80 -19.64
C TYR A 355 -4.73 -5.49 -20.35
N THR A 356 -5.70 -5.01 -21.12
CA THR A 356 -5.66 -3.69 -21.77
C THR A 356 -6.08 -2.56 -20.82
N ARG A 357 -6.75 -2.89 -19.72
CA ARG A 357 -7.29 -1.94 -18.75
C ARG A 357 -6.54 -2.05 -17.43
N GLN A 358 -6.62 -0.98 -16.64
CA GLN A 358 -6.16 -0.97 -15.26
C GLN A 358 -7.12 -1.79 -14.41
N PHE A 359 -6.58 -2.62 -13.52
CA PHE A 359 -7.40 -3.46 -12.67
C PHE A 359 -6.67 -3.82 -11.37
N GLY A 360 -7.44 -4.30 -10.40
CA GLY A 360 -6.93 -4.86 -9.16
C GLY A 360 -8.02 -5.48 -8.30
N VAL A 361 -7.61 -5.97 -7.15
CA VAL A 361 -8.42 -6.58 -6.10
C VAL A 361 -8.46 -5.66 -4.88
N ILE A 362 -9.40 -5.95 -4.00
CA ILE A 362 -9.65 -5.14 -2.81
C ILE A 362 -8.63 -5.48 -1.70
N PRO A 363 -7.99 -4.46 -1.10
CA PRO A 363 -7.22 -4.60 0.14
C PRO A 363 -8.11 -5.10 1.29
N GLN A 364 -7.53 -5.77 2.29
CA GLN A 364 -8.35 -6.34 3.37
C GLN A 364 -9.01 -5.28 4.27
N SER A 365 -8.48 -4.07 4.28
CA SER A 365 -9.01 -2.95 5.06
C SER A 365 -10.17 -2.21 4.39
N LEU A 366 -10.58 -2.64 3.20
CA LEU A 366 -11.63 -2.00 2.39
C LEU A 366 -12.66 -3.01 1.88
N GLU A 367 -13.83 -2.46 1.58
CA GLU A 367 -14.96 -3.07 0.88
C GLU A 367 -15.41 -2.09 -0.18
N MET A 368 -15.92 -2.61 -1.31
CA MET A 368 -16.20 -1.77 -2.46
C MET A 368 -17.47 -2.19 -3.17
N LYS A 369 -18.22 -1.21 -3.66
CA LYS A 369 -19.32 -1.41 -4.61
C LYS A 369 -19.27 -0.32 -5.68
N VAL A 370 -19.95 -0.55 -6.78
CA VAL A 370 -20.12 0.42 -7.86
C VAL A 370 -21.58 0.85 -7.88
N ASN A 371 -21.84 2.16 -7.80
CA ASN A 371 -23.19 2.72 -7.89
C ASN A 371 -23.42 3.41 -9.25
N ASN A 372 -24.66 3.81 -9.51
CA ASN A 372 -25.04 4.53 -10.73
C ASN A 372 -24.58 3.80 -12.00
N LEU A 373 -24.87 2.49 -12.05
CA LEU A 373 -24.47 1.62 -13.15
C LEU A 373 -25.15 2.06 -14.46
N ASP A 374 -24.36 2.21 -15.51
CA ASP A 374 -24.84 2.35 -16.88
C ASP A 374 -25.20 0.97 -17.51
N ALA A 375 -25.64 0.99 -18.77
CA ALA A 375 -26.00 -0.22 -19.51
C ALA A 375 -24.84 -1.23 -19.67
N ASN A 376 -23.59 -0.79 -19.48
CA ASN A 376 -22.39 -1.62 -19.55
C ASN A 376 -21.89 -2.06 -18.16
N GLY A 377 -22.63 -1.75 -17.10
CA GLY A 377 -22.24 -2.03 -15.71
C GLY A 377 -21.09 -1.15 -15.21
N ILE A 378 -20.89 0.02 -15.81
CA ILE A 378 -19.88 1.00 -15.40
C ILE A 378 -20.56 2.04 -14.53
N GLY A 379 -19.94 2.37 -13.40
CA GLY A 379 -20.49 3.35 -12.47
C GLY A 379 -19.42 4.02 -11.62
N SER A 380 -19.84 4.72 -10.58
CA SER A 380 -18.91 5.38 -9.65
C SER A 380 -18.57 4.43 -8.51
N LEU A 381 -17.29 4.40 -8.15
CA LEU A 381 -16.78 3.53 -7.09
C LEU A 381 -17.13 4.14 -5.73
N LEU A 382 -17.75 3.31 -4.89
CA LEU A 382 -17.99 3.59 -3.49
C LEU A 382 -17.13 2.65 -2.64
N VAL A 383 -16.49 3.21 -1.63
CA VAL A 383 -15.60 2.49 -0.73
C VAL A 383 -16.06 2.61 0.71
N ARG A 384 -15.90 1.55 1.48
CA ARG A 384 -16.08 1.54 2.93
C ARG A 384 -14.87 0.85 3.55
N GLY A 385 -14.44 1.29 4.72
CA GLY A 385 -13.39 0.61 5.45
C GLY A 385 -12.59 1.52 6.35
N TYR A 386 -11.54 0.95 6.93
CA TYR A 386 -10.83 1.57 8.03
C TYR A 386 -9.65 2.42 7.60
N THR A 387 -9.31 2.48 6.32
CA THR A 387 -8.21 3.32 5.81
C THR A 387 -8.68 4.63 5.19
N ILE A 388 -10.00 4.90 5.20
CA ILE A 388 -10.60 6.12 4.65
C ILE A 388 -10.43 7.27 5.64
N GLY A 389 -9.88 8.38 5.16
CA GLY A 389 -9.75 9.62 5.93
C GLY A 389 -11.02 10.46 5.88
N LYS A 390 -11.17 11.35 6.86
CA LYS A 390 -12.27 12.33 6.86
C LYS A 390 -11.87 13.52 6.00
N SER A 391 -12.56 13.73 4.88
CA SER A 391 -12.29 14.84 3.96
C SER A 391 -13.12 16.08 4.29
N THR A 392 -12.47 17.24 4.36
CA THR A 392 -13.07 18.56 4.42
C THR A 392 -12.68 19.34 3.16
N ASN A 393 -13.66 19.90 2.46
CA ASN A 393 -13.42 20.65 1.22
C ASN A 393 -13.41 22.15 1.50
N TYR A 394 -12.47 22.87 0.90
CA TYR A 394 -12.36 24.32 0.97
C TYR A 394 -12.49 24.91 -0.43
N LEU A 395 -13.42 25.86 -0.60
CA LEU A 395 -13.58 26.63 -1.81
C LEU A 395 -13.11 28.06 -1.56
N ASN A 396 -12.04 28.49 -2.23
CA ASN A 396 -11.39 29.78 -2.03
C ASN A 396 -11.11 30.09 -0.55
N GLY A 397 -10.59 29.09 0.18
CA GLY A 397 -10.29 29.18 1.61
C GLY A 397 -11.50 29.11 2.56
N LYS A 398 -12.72 28.97 2.05
CA LYS A 398 -13.93 28.78 2.87
C LYS A 398 -14.31 27.32 2.92
N GLU A 399 -14.37 26.78 4.14
CA GLU A 399 -14.89 25.44 4.40
C GLU A 399 -16.28 25.30 3.79
N GLN A 400 -16.46 24.26 2.99
CA GLN A 400 -17.75 23.86 2.46
C GLN A 400 -18.29 22.81 3.41
N GLU A 401 -19.44 23.09 4.04
CA GLU A 401 -20.22 22.03 4.67
C GLU A 401 -20.56 21.02 3.58
N GLN A 402 -20.13 19.78 3.76
CA GLN A 402 -20.68 18.70 2.95
C GLN A 402 -22.16 18.64 3.29
N GLU A 403 -23.02 19.06 2.36
CA GLU A 403 -24.40 18.59 2.35
C GLU A 403 -24.31 17.08 2.55
N GLN A 404 -24.89 16.58 3.65
CA GLN A 404 -24.98 15.14 3.90
C GLN A 404 -25.47 14.53 2.60
N ASN A 405 -24.62 13.77 1.91
CA ASN A 405 -25.00 13.14 0.65
C ASN A 405 -26.34 12.47 0.91
N GLU A 406 -27.42 12.94 0.28
CA GLU A 406 -28.75 12.35 0.42
C GLU A 406 -28.77 10.87 -0.02
N ASN A 407 -27.68 10.42 -0.65
CA ASN A 407 -27.38 9.03 -1.02
C ASN A 407 -26.60 8.23 0.04
N SER A 408 -26.28 8.79 1.20
CA SER A 408 -25.73 8.00 2.32
C SER A 408 -26.91 7.28 2.97
N ASN A 409 -27.17 6.05 2.53
CA ASN A 409 -28.18 5.16 3.12
C ASN A 409 -27.82 4.72 4.57
N GLY A 410 -26.97 5.48 5.28
CA GLY A 410 -26.40 5.12 6.59
C GLY A 410 -25.45 3.92 6.55
N ASP A 411 -25.10 3.41 5.36
CA ASP A 411 -24.32 2.17 5.20
C ASP A 411 -22.80 2.38 5.28
N GLY A 412 -22.34 3.63 5.38
CA GLY A 412 -20.94 4.01 5.59
C GLY A 412 -20.07 3.99 4.32
N PHE A 413 -20.66 3.83 3.13
CA PHE A 413 -19.94 3.92 1.87
C PHE A 413 -19.70 5.37 1.45
N MET A 414 -18.48 5.67 1.03
CA MET A 414 -18.06 6.99 0.57
C MET A 414 -17.65 6.95 -0.90
N PRO A 415 -18.01 7.97 -1.70
CA PRO A 415 -17.57 8.03 -3.08
C PRO A 415 -16.08 8.33 -3.16
N VAL A 416 -15.41 7.66 -4.09
CA VAL A 416 -14.09 8.04 -4.58
C VAL A 416 -14.23 8.52 -6.02
N ASN A 417 -13.41 9.48 -6.44
CA ASN A 417 -13.45 10.02 -7.80
C ASN A 417 -12.81 9.06 -8.82
N ILE A 418 -13.34 7.84 -8.88
CA ILE A 418 -12.90 6.73 -9.70
C ILE A 418 -14.15 6.05 -10.25
N ARG A 419 -14.15 5.73 -11.54
CA ARG A 419 -15.18 4.94 -12.18
C ARG A 419 -14.63 3.59 -12.57
N GLY A 420 -15.49 2.59 -12.57
CA GLY A 420 -15.07 1.24 -12.90
C GLY A 420 -16.22 0.26 -13.03
N LYS A 421 -15.84 -0.98 -13.30
CA LYS A 421 -16.75 -2.13 -13.34
C LYS A 421 -16.08 -3.38 -12.81
N TRP A 422 -16.86 -4.25 -12.19
CA TRP A 422 -16.37 -5.57 -11.78
C TRP A 422 -16.30 -6.49 -13.00
N GLY A 423 -15.16 -7.18 -13.15
CA GLY A 423 -15.07 -8.30 -14.08
C GLY A 423 -15.64 -9.58 -13.51
N THR A 424 -15.80 -10.55 -14.40
CA THR A 424 -16.22 -11.91 -14.03
C THR A 424 -15.19 -12.64 -13.18
N ASP A 425 -13.94 -12.16 -13.18
CA ASP A 425 -12.83 -12.69 -12.39
C ASP A 425 -12.74 -12.09 -10.97
N GLY A 426 -13.67 -11.21 -10.60
CA GLY A 426 -13.66 -10.53 -9.31
C GLY A 426 -12.64 -9.39 -9.20
N CYS A 427 -12.02 -8.98 -10.31
CA CYS A 427 -11.18 -7.79 -10.36
C CYS A 427 -12.04 -6.54 -10.63
N LEU A 428 -11.69 -5.42 -10.01
CA LEU A 428 -12.23 -4.11 -10.37
C LEU A 428 -11.41 -3.55 -11.53
N TYR A 429 -12.08 -3.24 -12.63
CA TYR A 429 -11.47 -2.58 -13.79
C TYR A 429 -11.74 -1.08 -13.72
N LEU A 430 -10.69 -0.27 -13.65
CA LEU A 430 -10.79 1.18 -13.70
C LEU A 430 -10.98 1.63 -15.16
N ILE A 431 -11.82 2.67 -15.35
CA ILE A 431 -12.25 3.15 -16.67
C ILE A 431 -12.03 4.65 -16.78
#